data_AF-A0A2H6GQW1-F1
#
_entry.id   AF-A0A2H6GQW1-F1
#
_cell.length_a   1.000
_cell.length_b   1.000
_cell.length_c   1.000
_cell.angle_alpha   90.00
_cell.angle_beta   90.00
_cell.angle_gamma   90.00
#
_symmetry.space_group_name_H-M   'P 1'
#
loop_
_entity.id
_entity.type
_entity.pdbx_description
1 polymer ?
#
loop_
_entity_poly.entity_id
_entity_poly.type
_entity_poly.pdbx_seq_one_letter_code
_entity_poly.pdbx_strand_id
1 'polypeptide(L)'
;MHETIKKYLNELTVDSKKRVTDYFKDEADEFSLLISKIIIPLQNYISTIKTPEKDDPKYIGYGLMTKGANTLMAGFELSLNGYLWEPPILLRNALEGFASAWDIVHNPERLEMWKADKNFKSTDSISKAKEITPVIGPFYGLLSQMYTHINQKNASPSFVLVEDDPKLQFFGLIRNGKENIRQGEIYLCLIITFMCLQMTELCFHQYINEYETLEKIPGKQYMKNKVTERHKKFVDTAMALFKDWMDNPLSKL
;
A
#
# COMPACT_ATOMS: atom_id res chain seq x y z
N MET A 1 12.97 -13.84 29.97
CA MET A 1 13.03 -13.33 28.58
C MET A 1 12.30 -14.26 27.61
N HIS A 2 12.68 -15.53 27.50
CA HIS A 2 11.99 -16.52 26.64
C HIS A 2 10.48 -16.63 26.91
N GLU A 3 10.07 -16.83 28.17
CA GLU A 3 8.63 -16.90 28.54
C GLU A 3 7.90 -15.57 28.28
N THR A 4 8.58 -14.45 28.45
CA THR A 4 8.04 -13.12 28.12
C THR A 4 7.78 -12.98 26.63
N ILE A 5 8.69 -13.47 25.78
CA ILE A 5 8.54 -13.48 24.32
C ILE A 5 7.42 -14.45 23.91
N LYS A 6 7.34 -15.64 24.51
CA LYS A 6 6.24 -16.59 24.23
C LYS A 6 4.87 -16.04 24.60
N LYS A 7 4.74 -15.47 25.80
CA LYS A 7 3.52 -14.79 26.23
C LYS A 7 3.15 -13.68 25.25
N TYR A 8 4.14 -12.92 24.81
CA TYR A 8 3.93 -11.90 23.80
C TYR A 8 3.34 -12.49 22.50
N LEU A 9 4.04 -13.46 21.90
CA LEU A 9 3.69 -14.03 20.59
C LEU A 9 2.33 -14.74 20.58
N ASN A 10 1.93 -15.34 21.70
CA ASN A 10 0.74 -16.20 21.77
C ASN A 10 -0.50 -15.50 22.32
N GLU A 11 -0.35 -14.48 23.16
CA GLU A 11 -1.47 -13.83 23.84
C GLU A 11 -1.56 -12.35 23.46
N LEU A 12 -0.50 -11.58 23.72
CA LEU A 12 -0.56 -10.13 23.63
C LEU A 12 -0.67 -9.61 22.20
N THR A 13 -0.04 -10.28 21.23
CA THR A 13 -0.19 -10.01 19.79
C THR A 13 -1.64 -10.14 19.33
N VAL A 14 -2.26 -11.27 19.68
CA VAL A 14 -3.61 -11.64 19.25
C VAL A 14 -4.61 -10.65 19.81
N ASP A 15 -4.50 -10.34 21.10
CA ASP A 15 -5.36 -9.37 21.76
C ASP A 15 -5.16 -7.96 21.19
N SER A 16 -3.91 -7.55 20.94
CA SER A 16 -3.61 -6.24 20.35
C SER A 16 -4.18 -6.12 18.95
N LYS A 17 -3.94 -7.11 18.08
CA LYS A 17 -4.48 -7.14 16.71
C LYS A 17 -5.99 -7.07 16.71
N LYS A 18 -6.65 -7.84 17.58
CA LYS A 18 -8.10 -7.80 17.73
C LYS A 18 -8.60 -6.40 18.10
N ARG A 19 -8.01 -5.77 19.13
CA ARG A 19 -8.42 -4.42 19.56
C ARG A 19 -8.27 -3.37 18.46
N VAL A 20 -7.13 -3.36 17.76
CA VAL A 20 -6.88 -2.41 16.67
C VAL A 20 -7.85 -2.66 15.51
N THR A 21 -8.11 -3.93 15.18
CA THR A 21 -9.08 -4.29 14.14
C THR A 21 -10.50 -3.85 14.52
N ASP A 22 -10.90 -4.06 15.77
CA ASP A 22 -12.22 -3.65 16.27
C ASP A 22 -12.34 -2.11 16.30
N TYR A 23 -11.26 -1.39 16.62
CA TYR A 23 -11.21 0.08 16.59
C TYR A 23 -11.29 0.65 15.17
N PHE A 24 -10.60 0.04 14.21
CA PHE A 24 -10.55 0.44 12.78
C PHE A 24 -11.36 -0.50 11.90
N LYS A 25 -12.55 -0.91 12.37
CA LYS A 25 -13.35 -1.93 11.69
C LYS A 25 -13.74 -1.51 10.28
N ASP A 26 -14.20 -0.27 10.12
CA ASP A 26 -14.61 0.28 8.83
C ASP A 26 -13.42 0.32 7.85
N GLU A 27 -12.24 0.72 8.33
CA GLU A 27 -11.01 0.74 7.54
C GLU A 27 -10.53 -0.67 7.17
N ALA A 28 -10.69 -1.65 8.06
CA ALA A 28 -10.35 -3.05 7.76
C ALA A 28 -11.29 -3.66 6.71
N ASP A 29 -12.58 -3.36 6.79
CA ASP A 29 -13.57 -3.77 5.80
C ASP A 29 -13.29 -3.10 4.44
N GLU A 30 -12.92 -1.82 4.46
CA GLU A 30 -12.56 -1.08 3.25
C GLU A 30 -11.26 -1.60 2.61
N PHE A 31 -10.23 -1.87 3.40
CA PHE A 31 -8.99 -2.47 2.90
C PHE A 31 -9.25 -3.81 2.24
N SER A 32 -10.05 -4.66 2.89
CA SER A 32 -10.43 -5.99 2.37
C SER A 32 -11.14 -5.87 1.03
N LEU A 33 -12.04 -4.90 0.88
CA LEU A 33 -12.70 -4.62 -0.38
C LEU A 33 -11.70 -4.17 -1.46
N LEU A 34 -10.85 -3.18 -1.19
CA LEU A 34 -9.88 -2.68 -2.17
C LEU A 34 -8.97 -3.80 -2.66
N ILE A 35 -8.48 -4.66 -1.76
CA ILE A 35 -7.70 -5.85 -2.11
C ILE A 35 -8.52 -6.82 -2.97
N SER A 36 -9.79 -7.08 -2.64
CA SER A 36 -10.64 -7.95 -3.45
C SER A 36 -10.79 -7.43 -4.89
N LYS A 37 -10.93 -6.10 -5.05
CA LYS A 37 -11.05 -5.43 -6.34
C LYS A 37 -9.75 -5.48 -7.15
N ILE A 38 -8.60 -5.61 -6.49
CA ILE A 38 -7.32 -5.92 -7.15
C ILE A 38 -7.26 -7.40 -7.57
N ILE A 39 -7.61 -8.31 -6.67
CA ILE A 39 -7.42 -9.76 -6.88
C ILE A 39 -8.35 -10.32 -7.96
N ILE A 40 -9.62 -9.90 -7.99
CA ILE A 40 -10.63 -10.40 -8.94
C ILE A 40 -10.16 -10.29 -10.41
N PRO A 41 -9.74 -9.11 -10.93
CA PRO A 41 -9.28 -9.01 -12.31
C PRO A 41 -8.01 -9.79 -12.60
N LEU A 42 -7.10 -9.93 -11.61
CA LEU A 42 -5.92 -10.79 -11.75
C LEU A 42 -6.31 -12.27 -11.87
N GLN A 43 -7.29 -12.72 -11.09
CA GLN A 43 -7.86 -14.08 -11.18
C GLN A 43 -8.58 -14.32 -12.51
N ASN A 44 -9.36 -13.34 -12.98
CA ASN A 44 -10.04 -13.39 -14.27
C ASN A 44 -9.03 -13.47 -15.43
N TYR A 45 -7.92 -12.72 -15.36
CA TYR A 45 -6.84 -12.81 -16.34
C TYR A 45 -6.23 -14.22 -16.40
N ILE A 46 -5.76 -14.75 -15.26
CA ILE A 46 -5.05 -16.03 -15.24
C ILE A 46 -5.95 -17.23 -15.56
N SER A 47 -7.25 -17.15 -15.24
CA SER A 47 -8.23 -18.18 -15.62
C SER A 47 -8.59 -18.15 -17.11
N THR A 48 -8.45 -17.01 -17.77
CA THR A 48 -8.72 -16.86 -19.21
C THR A 48 -7.51 -17.27 -20.05
N ILE A 49 -6.30 -17.01 -19.57
CA ILE A 49 -5.05 -17.30 -20.29
C ILE A 49 -4.58 -18.72 -19.96
N LYS A 50 -4.81 -19.66 -20.89
CA LYS A 50 -4.45 -21.08 -20.70
C LYS A 50 -2.94 -21.36 -20.68
N THR A 51 -2.14 -20.58 -21.41
CA THR A 51 -0.68 -20.74 -21.48
C THR A 51 -0.06 -19.39 -21.80
N PRO A 52 0.28 -18.57 -20.78
CA PRO A 52 0.89 -17.27 -21.01
C PRO A 52 2.32 -17.44 -21.54
N GLU A 53 2.70 -16.60 -22.52
CA GLU A 53 4.10 -16.48 -22.91
C GLU A 53 4.89 -15.82 -21.78
N LYS A 54 6.10 -16.31 -21.51
CA LYS A 54 6.97 -15.79 -20.42
C LYS A 54 7.21 -14.27 -20.53
N ASP A 55 7.25 -13.80 -21.77
CA ASP A 55 7.58 -12.44 -22.15
C ASP A 55 6.32 -11.58 -22.44
N ASP A 56 5.13 -12.12 -22.17
CA ASP A 56 3.89 -11.35 -22.26
C ASP A 56 3.87 -10.26 -21.18
N PRO A 57 3.73 -8.98 -21.57
CA PRO A 57 3.73 -7.87 -20.62
C PRO A 57 2.63 -7.98 -19.56
N LYS A 58 1.44 -8.50 -19.92
CA LYS A 58 0.35 -8.71 -18.95
C LYS A 58 0.67 -9.82 -17.97
N TYR A 59 1.38 -10.87 -18.39
CA TYR A 59 1.80 -11.95 -17.51
C TYR A 59 2.85 -11.48 -16.50
N ILE A 60 3.82 -10.69 -16.95
CA ILE A 60 4.81 -10.03 -16.06
C ILE A 60 4.08 -9.10 -15.09
N GLY A 61 3.16 -8.27 -15.60
CA GLY A 61 2.34 -7.38 -14.80
C GLY A 61 1.51 -8.12 -13.75
N TYR A 62 0.91 -9.26 -14.12
CA TYR A 62 0.15 -10.13 -13.22
C TYR A 62 1.03 -10.63 -12.07
N GLY A 63 2.24 -11.13 -12.36
CA GLY A 63 3.16 -11.61 -11.34
C GLY A 63 3.58 -10.51 -10.37
N LEU A 64 3.93 -9.33 -10.89
CA LEU A 64 4.31 -8.16 -10.09
C LEU A 64 3.16 -7.65 -9.22
N MET A 65 1.95 -7.53 -9.77
CA MET A 65 0.77 -7.07 -9.03
C MET A 65 0.29 -8.09 -8.00
N THR A 66 0.41 -9.39 -8.27
CA THR A 66 0.09 -10.44 -7.28
C THR A 66 1.05 -10.38 -6.10
N LYS A 67 2.36 -10.25 -6.37
CA LYS A 67 3.37 -10.02 -5.33
C LYS A 67 3.09 -8.71 -4.56
N GLY A 68 2.73 -7.65 -5.27
CA GLY A 68 2.35 -6.36 -4.70
C GLY A 68 1.13 -6.49 -3.78
N ALA A 69 0.07 -7.16 -4.21
CA ALA A 69 -1.14 -7.37 -3.42
C ALA A 69 -0.86 -8.14 -2.11
N ASN A 70 -0.05 -9.19 -2.18
CA ASN A 70 0.43 -9.90 -0.98
C ASN A 70 1.25 -8.97 -0.06
N THR A 71 2.06 -8.09 -0.62
CA THR A 71 2.87 -7.12 0.13
C THR A 71 1.98 -6.07 0.82
N LEU A 72 0.91 -5.61 0.16
CA LEU A 72 -0.09 -4.72 0.77
C LEU A 72 -0.78 -5.40 1.96
N MET A 73 -1.22 -6.65 1.78
CA MET A 73 -1.84 -7.43 2.86
C MET A 73 -0.89 -7.58 4.06
N ALA A 74 0.39 -7.90 3.81
CA ALA A 74 1.39 -8.00 4.87
C ALA A 74 1.62 -6.65 5.59
N GLY A 75 1.68 -5.53 4.85
CA GLY A 75 1.77 -4.19 5.44
C GLY A 75 0.58 -3.85 6.32
N PHE A 76 -0.64 -4.12 5.85
CA PHE A 76 -1.85 -3.89 6.63
C PHE A 76 -1.92 -4.78 7.87
N GLU A 77 -1.57 -6.06 7.74
CA GLU A 77 -1.52 -6.98 8.87
C GLU A 77 -0.52 -6.51 9.93
N LEU A 78 0.67 -6.06 9.54
CA LEU A 78 1.65 -5.50 10.48
C LEU A 78 1.14 -4.22 11.14
N SER A 79 0.42 -3.37 10.41
CA SER A 79 -0.22 -2.17 10.97
C SER A 79 -1.23 -2.52 12.06
N LEU A 80 -2.07 -3.53 11.82
CA LEU A 80 -3.03 -4.04 12.81
C LEU A 80 -2.33 -4.68 14.02
N ASN A 81 -1.19 -5.32 13.82
CA ASN A 81 -0.35 -5.83 14.92
C ASN A 81 0.44 -4.72 15.64
N GLY A 82 0.33 -3.47 15.19
CA GLY A 82 0.94 -2.29 15.82
C GLY A 82 2.41 -2.07 15.49
N TYR A 83 2.92 -2.68 14.42
CA TYR A 83 4.24 -2.33 13.89
C TYR A 83 4.19 -0.92 13.28
N LEU A 84 5.20 -0.10 13.55
CA LEU A 84 5.25 1.30 13.12
C LEU A 84 6.09 1.49 11.85
N TRP A 85 7.23 0.80 11.77
CA TRP A 85 8.26 1.10 10.76
C TRP A 85 8.16 0.19 9.56
N GLU A 86 7.73 -1.04 9.78
CA GLU A 86 7.69 -2.11 8.79
C GLU A 86 6.56 -1.93 7.76
N PRO A 87 5.32 -1.54 8.13
CA PRO A 87 4.25 -1.40 7.15
C PRO A 87 4.60 -0.44 6.00
N PRO A 88 5.08 0.80 6.26
CA PRO A 88 5.37 1.74 5.17
C PRO A 88 6.49 1.30 4.23
N ILE A 89 7.47 0.53 4.72
CA ILE A 89 8.50 -0.10 3.88
C ILE A 89 7.85 -1.08 2.90
N LEU A 90 6.91 -1.90 3.39
CA LEU A 90 6.16 -2.82 2.54
C LEU A 90 5.24 -2.06 1.57
N LEU A 91 4.56 -1.01 2.01
CA LEU A 91 3.70 -0.18 1.15
C LEU A 91 4.49 0.45 0.00
N ARG A 92 5.71 0.95 0.27
CA ARG A 92 6.61 1.47 -0.78
C ARG A 92 6.95 0.39 -1.80
N ASN A 93 7.36 -0.79 -1.34
CA ASN A 93 7.70 -1.90 -2.20
C ASN A 93 6.51 -2.38 -3.05
N ALA A 94 5.31 -2.42 -2.45
CA ALA A 94 4.09 -2.72 -3.19
C ALA A 94 3.84 -1.67 -4.28
N LEU A 95 3.88 -0.38 -3.93
CA LEU A 95 3.65 0.72 -4.88
C LEU A 95 4.65 0.67 -6.06
N GLU A 96 5.93 0.40 -5.80
CA GLU A 96 6.93 0.19 -6.86
C GLU A 96 6.61 -1.03 -7.74
N GLY A 97 6.12 -2.12 -7.14
CA GLY A 97 5.71 -3.32 -7.87
C GLY A 97 4.55 -3.05 -8.82
N PHE A 98 3.49 -2.39 -8.35
CA PHE A 98 2.35 -2.01 -9.19
C PHE A 98 2.73 -0.97 -10.26
N ALA A 99 3.56 0.02 -9.91
CA ALA A 99 4.05 1.01 -10.87
C ALA A 99 4.90 0.36 -11.97
N SER A 100 5.76 -0.59 -11.61
CA SER A 100 6.57 -1.35 -12.58
C SER A 100 5.73 -2.26 -13.46
N ALA A 101 4.72 -2.92 -12.88
CA ALA A 101 3.76 -3.70 -13.65
C ALA A 101 3.04 -2.83 -14.69
N TRP A 102 2.54 -1.67 -14.25
CA TRP A 102 1.86 -0.74 -15.14
C TRP A 102 2.78 -0.22 -16.25
N ASP A 103 4.00 0.17 -15.89
CA ASP A 103 5.01 0.67 -16.82
C ASP A 103 5.39 -0.37 -17.88
N ILE A 104 5.63 -1.62 -17.49
CA ILE A 104 5.92 -2.74 -18.41
C ILE A 104 4.73 -3.04 -19.33
N VAL A 105 3.50 -2.99 -18.80
CA VAL A 105 2.30 -3.30 -19.59
C VAL A 105 2.04 -2.27 -20.68
N HIS A 106 2.37 -0.99 -20.44
CA HIS A 106 1.99 0.11 -21.31
C HIS A 106 3.15 0.69 -22.12
N ASN A 107 4.41 0.42 -21.76
CA ASN A 107 5.59 0.98 -22.41
C ASN A 107 6.48 -0.12 -23.00
N PRO A 108 6.43 -0.37 -24.32
CA PRO A 108 7.21 -1.42 -24.98
C PRO A 108 8.72 -1.32 -24.74
N GLU A 109 9.28 -0.10 -24.69
CA GLU A 109 10.69 0.11 -24.38
C GLU A 109 11.06 -0.43 -23.00
N ARG A 110 10.18 -0.25 -22.00
CA ARG A 110 10.40 -0.71 -20.64
C ARG A 110 10.31 -2.23 -20.54
N LEU A 111 9.43 -2.84 -21.32
CA LEU A 111 9.38 -4.30 -21.48
C LEU A 111 10.69 -4.85 -22.07
N GLU A 112 11.25 -4.21 -23.10
CA GLU A 112 12.52 -4.66 -23.68
C GLU A 112 13.70 -4.48 -22.70
N MET A 113 13.72 -3.39 -21.92
CA MET A 113 14.69 -3.22 -20.83
C MET A 113 14.58 -4.32 -19.77
N TRP A 114 13.35 -4.71 -19.40
CA TRP A 114 13.09 -5.80 -18.45
C TRP A 114 13.62 -7.13 -18.98
N LYS A 115 13.30 -7.49 -20.23
CA LYS A 115 13.76 -8.74 -20.87
C LYS A 115 15.27 -8.82 -20.99
N ALA A 116 15.92 -7.70 -21.27
CA ALA A 116 17.37 -7.63 -21.42
C ALA A 116 18.15 -7.75 -20.10
N ASP A 117 17.46 -7.74 -18.94
CA ASP A 117 18.04 -7.70 -17.59
C ASP A 117 19.14 -6.62 -17.44
N LYS A 118 18.94 -5.49 -18.12
CA LYS A 118 19.90 -4.37 -18.16
C LYS A 118 19.18 -3.06 -17.92
N ASN A 119 19.68 -2.33 -16.93
CA ASN A 119 19.29 -0.95 -16.61
C ASN A 119 17.81 -0.74 -16.20
N PHE A 120 17.01 -1.79 -15.99
CA PHE A 120 15.67 -1.62 -15.43
C PHE A 120 15.76 -1.20 -13.96
N LYS A 121 15.21 -0.04 -13.63
CA LYS A 121 15.06 0.45 -12.26
C LYS A 121 13.58 0.65 -11.95
N SER A 122 13.09 -0.03 -10.91
CA SER A 122 11.69 0.07 -10.45
C SER A 122 11.32 1.50 -10.01
N THR A 123 12.29 2.25 -9.48
CA THR A 123 12.11 3.64 -9.07
C THR A 123 11.75 4.56 -10.24
N ASP A 124 12.20 4.24 -11.45
CA ASP A 124 11.88 5.04 -12.64
C ASP A 124 10.40 4.84 -13.04
N SER A 125 9.85 3.65 -12.77
CA SER A 125 8.45 3.33 -13.03
C SER A 125 7.49 4.20 -12.20
N ILE A 126 7.91 4.65 -11.00
CA ILE A 126 7.14 5.61 -10.20
C ILE A 126 7.00 6.95 -10.92
N SER A 127 8.05 7.38 -11.64
CA SER A 127 7.99 8.62 -12.42
C SER A 127 7.03 8.52 -13.60
N LYS A 128 6.77 7.31 -14.10
CA LYS A 128 5.75 7.06 -15.13
C LYS A 128 4.35 6.94 -14.52
N ALA A 129 4.21 6.23 -13.41
CA ALA A 129 2.92 6.10 -12.72
C ALA A 129 2.35 7.45 -12.25
N LYS A 130 3.21 8.40 -11.81
CA LYS A 130 2.76 9.75 -11.42
C LYS A 130 2.23 10.59 -12.59
N GLU A 131 2.53 10.24 -13.84
CA GLU A 131 1.95 10.93 -15.02
C GLU A 131 0.43 10.66 -15.13
N ILE A 132 -0.04 9.52 -14.60
CA ILE A 132 -1.48 9.17 -14.57
C ILE A 132 -2.14 9.56 -13.26
N THR A 133 -1.42 9.32 -12.16
CA THR A 133 -1.92 9.58 -10.81
C THR A 133 -0.91 10.47 -10.09
N PRO A 134 -1.01 11.80 -10.24
CA PRO A 134 -0.01 12.74 -9.73
C PRO A 134 0.31 12.59 -8.24
N VAL A 135 -0.67 12.16 -7.45
CA VAL A 135 -0.51 11.93 -6.00
C VAL A 135 0.48 10.80 -5.66
N ILE A 136 0.76 9.87 -6.58
CA ILE A 136 1.74 8.78 -6.36
C ILE A 136 3.12 9.37 -6.02
N GLY A 137 3.54 10.44 -6.70
CA GLY A 137 4.85 11.05 -6.49
C GLY A 137 5.07 11.55 -5.05
N PRO A 138 4.21 12.45 -4.53
CA PRO A 138 4.27 12.90 -3.14
C PRO A 138 4.24 11.77 -2.11
N PHE A 139 3.35 10.78 -2.26
CA PHE A 139 3.26 9.65 -1.32
C PHE A 139 4.52 8.77 -1.36
N TYR A 140 5.06 8.49 -2.56
CA TYR A 140 6.32 7.76 -2.69
C TYR A 140 7.50 8.51 -2.04
N GLY A 141 7.55 9.83 -2.21
CA GLY A 141 8.52 10.70 -1.56
C GLY A 141 8.42 10.64 -0.03
N LEU A 142 7.20 10.73 0.52
CA LEU A 142 6.96 10.60 1.96
C LEU A 142 7.41 9.24 2.49
N LEU A 143 6.98 8.15 1.87
CA LEU A 143 7.39 6.79 2.26
C LEU A 143 8.92 6.63 2.23
N SER A 144 9.58 7.27 1.26
CA SER A 144 11.03 7.25 1.16
C SER A 144 11.69 8.02 2.33
N GLN A 145 11.19 9.22 2.64
CA GLN A 145 11.73 10.09 3.70
C GLN A 145 11.54 9.52 5.10
N MET A 146 10.37 8.95 5.38
CA MET A 146 10.05 8.44 6.72
C MET A 146 10.89 7.20 7.08
N TYR A 147 11.33 6.39 6.10
CA TYR A 147 11.82 5.03 6.40
C TYR A 147 13.10 4.58 5.69
N THR A 148 13.53 5.21 4.59
CA THR A 148 14.72 4.76 3.83
C THR A 148 16.02 5.39 4.33
N HIS A 149 15.92 6.57 4.95
CA HIS A 149 17.06 7.29 5.51
C HIS A 149 16.91 7.31 7.02
N ILE A 150 17.80 6.60 7.72
CA ILE A 150 17.87 6.68 9.18
C ILE A 150 18.17 8.13 9.55
N ASN A 151 17.31 8.71 10.36
CA ASN A 151 17.43 10.05 10.90
C ASN A 151 16.91 10.03 12.35
N GLN A 152 17.06 11.14 13.08
CA GLN A 152 16.62 11.19 14.48
C GLN A 152 15.15 10.78 14.69
N LYS A 153 14.30 10.93 13.66
CA LYS A 153 12.86 10.66 13.71
C LYS A 153 12.50 9.17 13.59
N ASN A 154 13.37 8.34 13.02
CA ASN A 154 13.16 6.89 12.90
C ASN A 154 14.26 6.07 13.61
N ALA A 155 15.07 6.73 14.43
CA ALA A 155 16.15 6.12 15.18
C ALA A 155 15.67 5.21 16.33
N SER A 156 14.42 5.37 16.81
CA SER A 156 13.85 4.44 17.79
C SER A 156 12.31 4.53 17.92
N PRO A 157 11.61 3.39 17.98
CA PRO A 157 10.16 3.34 18.24
C PRO A 157 9.77 3.85 19.63
N SER A 158 10.68 3.82 20.61
CA SER A 158 10.39 4.15 22.01
C SER A 158 10.31 5.64 22.30
N PHE A 159 11.03 6.51 21.58
CA PHE A 159 11.07 7.95 21.89
C PHE A 159 9.84 8.72 21.41
N VAL A 160 9.07 8.10 20.52
CA VAL A 160 7.91 8.71 19.85
C VAL A 160 6.62 8.48 20.65
N LEU A 161 6.51 7.36 21.38
CA LEU A 161 5.22 6.84 21.83
C LEU A 161 5.00 6.83 23.35
N VAL A 162 5.90 7.37 24.16
CA VAL A 162 5.73 7.39 25.62
C VAL A 162 6.02 8.75 26.24
N GLU A 163 5.04 9.24 27.02
CA GLU A 163 5.17 10.39 27.93
C GLU A 163 6.04 10.07 29.16
N ASP A 164 6.33 8.78 29.40
CA ASP A 164 7.18 8.26 30.50
C ASP A 164 8.57 7.83 29.98
N ASP A 165 9.43 7.32 30.87
CA ASP A 165 10.73 6.73 30.51
C ASP A 165 10.64 5.76 29.31
N PRO A 166 11.60 5.83 28.36
CA PRO A 166 11.57 5.00 27.16
C PRO A 166 11.57 3.52 27.53
N LYS A 167 10.45 2.85 27.28
CA LYS A 167 10.33 1.40 27.46
C LYS A 167 10.74 0.70 26.17
N LEU A 168 11.44 -0.42 26.33
CA LEU A 168 11.78 -1.31 25.22
C LEU A 168 10.47 -1.82 24.60
N GLN A 169 10.13 -1.32 23.41
CA GLN A 169 8.93 -1.71 22.69
C GLN A 169 9.31 -2.78 21.67
N PHE A 170 9.07 -4.04 22.02
CA PHE A 170 9.14 -5.10 21.05
C PHE A 170 7.79 -5.32 20.38
N PHE A 171 7.86 -5.64 19.09
CA PHE A 171 6.79 -6.25 18.30
C PHE A 171 5.50 -5.44 18.11
N GLY A 172 5.50 -4.14 18.38
CA GLY A 172 4.36 -3.29 18.05
C GLY A 172 3.23 -3.21 19.09
N LEU A 173 3.47 -3.63 20.34
CA LEU A 173 2.47 -3.51 21.41
C LEU A 173 1.85 -2.11 21.51
N ILE A 174 0.52 -2.06 21.50
CA ILE A 174 -0.25 -0.84 21.72
C ILE A 174 -0.93 -0.93 23.08
N ARG A 175 -0.74 0.10 23.92
CA ARG A 175 -1.44 0.23 25.19
C ARG A 175 -2.95 0.36 24.93
N ASN A 176 -3.77 -0.29 25.75
CA ASN A 176 -5.23 -0.18 25.64
C ASN A 176 -5.66 1.30 25.65
N GLY A 177 -6.55 1.69 24.73
CA GLY A 177 -7.04 3.05 24.59
C GLY A 177 -6.10 3.99 23.82
N LYS A 178 -5.00 3.47 23.26
CA LYS A 178 -4.05 4.19 22.40
C LYS A 178 -4.06 3.66 20.96
N GLU A 179 -5.14 3.01 20.53
CA GLU A 179 -5.28 2.45 19.18
C GLU A 179 -5.18 3.54 18.10
N ASN A 180 -5.66 4.75 18.41
CA ASN A 180 -5.64 5.91 17.50
C ASN A 180 -4.24 6.33 17.02
N ILE A 181 -3.17 5.94 17.71
CA ILE A 181 -1.79 6.21 17.26
C ILE A 181 -1.49 5.55 15.92
N ARG A 182 -2.29 4.55 15.50
CA ARG A 182 -2.16 3.82 14.23
C ARG A 182 -2.97 4.41 13.09
N GLN A 183 -3.70 5.50 13.33
CA GLN A 183 -4.53 6.11 12.31
C GLN A 183 -3.70 6.44 11.06
N GLY A 184 -2.47 6.91 11.24
CA GLY A 184 -1.59 7.19 10.12
C GLY A 184 -1.30 5.99 9.23
N GLU A 185 -0.80 4.91 9.82
CA GLU A 185 -0.42 3.71 9.09
C GLU A 185 -1.63 3.04 8.43
N ILE A 186 -2.78 3.01 9.10
CA ILE A 186 -4.02 2.44 8.56
C ILE A 186 -4.48 3.21 7.33
N TYR A 187 -4.54 4.54 7.41
CA TYR A 187 -4.96 5.36 6.26
C TYR A 187 -3.91 5.40 5.13
N LEU A 188 -2.62 5.27 5.46
CA LEU A 188 -1.56 5.03 4.47
C LEU A 188 -1.79 3.71 3.71
N CYS A 189 -2.12 2.63 4.42
CA CYS A 189 -2.43 1.35 3.77
C CYS A 189 -3.61 1.50 2.80
N LEU A 190 -4.68 2.20 3.22
CA LEU A 190 -5.86 2.42 2.39
C LEU A 190 -5.55 3.21 1.12
N ILE A 191 -4.89 4.37 1.25
CA ILE A 191 -4.65 5.24 0.09
C ILE A 191 -3.65 4.62 -0.90
N ILE A 192 -2.61 3.93 -0.41
CA ILE A 192 -1.67 3.23 -1.29
C ILE A 192 -2.37 2.06 -2.00
N THR A 193 -3.22 1.31 -1.29
CA THR A 193 -4.01 0.23 -1.90
C THR A 193 -4.96 0.78 -2.96
N PHE A 194 -5.59 1.93 -2.73
CA PHE A 194 -6.42 2.61 -3.72
C PHE A 194 -5.63 2.98 -4.98
N MET A 195 -4.42 3.53 -4.84
CA MET A 195 -3.53 3.82 -5.98
C MET A 195 -3.12 2.55 -6.74
N CYS A 196 -2.84 1.47 -6.02
CA CYS A 196 -2.52 0.16 -6.61
C CYS A 196 -3.72 -0.45 -7.35
N LEU A 197 -4.94 -0.28 -6.82
CA LEU A 197 -6.17 -0.67 -7.51
C LEU A 197 -6.30 0.08 -8.84
N GLN A 198 -6.05 1.39 -8.84
CA GLN A 198 -6.12 2.18 -10.07
C GLN A 198 -5.15 1.69 -11.16
N MET A 199 -3.91 1.36 -10.78
CA MET A 199 -2.95 0.77 -11.73
C MET A 199 -3.39 -0.62 -12.22
N THR A 200 -4.01 -1.41 -11.34
CA THR A 200 -4.61 -2.71 -11.71
C THR A 200 -5.73 -2.53 -12.73
N GLU A 201 -6.61 -1.56 -12.50
CA GLU A 201 -7.72 -1.25 -13.39
C GLU A 201 -7.25 -0.82 -14.78
N LEU A 202 -6.14 -0.09 -14.86
CA LEU A 202 -5.53 0.29 -16.14
C LEU A 202 -4.96 -0.93 -16.89
N CYS A 203 -4.23 -1.81 -16.19
CA CYS A 203 -3.56 -2.96 -16.83
C CYS A 203 -4.54 -4.06 -17.25
N PHE A 204 -5.54 -4.32 -16.40
CA PHE A 204 -6.44 -5.46 -16.53
C PHE A 204 -7.88 -5.05 -16.84
N HIS A 205 -8.06 -3.88 -17.45
CA HIS A 205 -9.35 -3.28 -17.81
C HIS A 205 -10.30 -4.23 -18.58
N GLN A 206 -9.76 -5.17 -19.37
CA GLN A 206 -10.52 -6.18 -20.12
C GLN A 206 -11.13 -7.29 -19.24
N TYR A 207 -10.65 -7.42 -18.00
CA TYR A 207 -11.03 -8.45 -17.04
C TYR A 207 -11.85 -7.88 -15.88
N ILE A 208 -12.32 -6.65 -16.04
CA ILE A 208 -13.07 -5.89 -15.03
C ILE A 208 -14.49 -5.65 -15.54
N ASN A 209 -15.47 -6.01 -14.72
CA ASN A 209 -16.88 -5.76 -14.99
C ASN A 209 -17.30 -4.34 -14.60
N GLU A 210 -16.73 -3.81 -13.52
CA GLU A 210 -17.05 -2.51 -12.96
C GLU A 210 -15.79 -1.85 -12.38
N TYR A 211 -15.55 -0.60 -12.76
CA TYR A 211 -14.41 0.20 -12.30
C TYR A 211 -14.78 0.97 -11.03
N GLU A 212 -13.90 0.93 -10.04
CA GLU A 212 -14.00 1.69 -8.79
C GLU A 212 -13.26 3.02 -8.87
N THR A 213 -12.08 3.02 -9.50
CA THR A 213 -11.17 4.18 -9.46
C THR A 213 -11.15 4.97 -10.77
N LEU A 214 -11.78 4.42 -11.81
CA LEU A 214 -11.80 4.98 -13.15
C LEU A 214 -13.23 5.11 -13.68
N GLU A 215 -13.46 6.14 -14.49
CA GLU A 215 -14.69 6.34 -15.23
C GLU A 215 -14.36 6.51 -16.72
N LYS A 216 -15.03 5.73 -17.56
CA LYS A 216 -14.94 5.89 -19.01
C LYS A 216 -15.78 7.08 -19.44
N ILE A 217 -15.17 8.08 -20.06
CA ILE A 217 -15.91 9.23 -20.58
C ILE A 217 -16.61 8.82 -21.89
N PRO A 218 -17.94 8.98 -22.01
CA PRO A 218 -18.65 8.67 -23.24
C PRO A 218 -18.07 9.40 -24.45
N GLY A 219 -17.82 8.66 -25.54
CA GLY A 219 -17.27 9.22 -26.78
C GLY A 219 -15.77 9.55 -26.76
N LYS A 220 -15.05 9.28 -25.66
CA LYS A 220 -13.60 9.49 -25.57
C LYS A 220 -12.87 8.17 -25.33
N GLN A 221 -11.63 8.09 -25.82
CA GLN A 221 -10.78 6.91 -25.66
C GLN A 221 -10.05 6.87 -24.31
N TYR A 222 -10.09 7.95 -23.52
CA TYR A 222 -9.39 8.03 -22.23
C TYR A 222 -10.34 7.88 -21.03
N MET A 223 -9.79 7.38 -19.93
CA MET A 223 -10.47 7.26 -18.64
C MET A 223 -10.14 8.43 -17.72
N LYS A 224 -11.06 8.80 -16.84
CA LYS A 224 -10.86 9.81 -15.80
C LYS A 224 -10.80 9.14 -14.43
N ASN A 225 -9.98 9.67 -13.54
CA ASN A 225 -9.96 9.24 -12.14
C ASN A 225 -11.29 9.57 -11.47
N LYS A 226 -11.83 8.60 -10.76
CA LYS A 226 -13.05 8.67 -9.98
C LYS A 226 -12.74 8.20 -8.57
N VAL A 227 -13.34 8.86 -7.60
CA VAL A 227 -13.41 8.36 -6.23
C VAL A 227 -14.90 8.15 -5.97
N THR A 228 -15.33 6.89 -5.83
CA THR A 228 -16.73 6.60 -5.50
C THR A 228 -17.07 7.19 -4.12
N GLU A 229 -18.34 7.50 -3.88
CA GLU A 229 -18.77 8.02 -2.57
C GLU A 229 -18.40 7.09 -1.41
N ARG A 230 -18.26 5.78 -1.68
CA ARG A 230 -17.75 4.80 -0.73
C ARG A 230 -16.31 5.09 -0.30
N HIS A 231 -15.41 5.24 -1.26
CA HIS A 231 -13.98 5.45 -1.00
C HIS A 231 -13.68 6.87 -0.50
N LYS A 232 -14.55 7.82 -0.83
CA LYS A 232 -14.33 9.25 -0.63
C LYS A 232 -14.00 9.62 0.81
N LYS A 233 -14.75 9.12 1.79
CA LYS A 233 -14.45 9.35 3.22
C LYS A 233 -13.02 8.95 3.56
N PHE A 234 -12.57 7.79 3.09
CA PHE A 234 -11.25 7.25 3.41
C PHE A 234 -10.14 7.98 2.69
N VAL A 235 -10.33 8.27 1.40
CA VAL A 235 -9.39 9.04 0.58
C VAL A 235 -9.25 10.45 1.14
N ASP A 236 -10.35 11.15 1.42
CA ASP A 236 -10.31 12.51 1.96
C ASP A 236 -9.60 12.56 3.31
N THR A 237 -9.86 11.58 4.19
CA THR A 237 -9.19 11.48 5.49
C THR A 237 -7.69 11.19 5.33
N ALA A 238 -7.32 10.25 4.45
CA ALA A 238 -5.91 9.94 4.18
C ALA A 238 -5.17 11.15 3.58
N MET A 239 -5.82 11.91 2.69
CA MET A 239 -5.26 13.11 2.09
C MET A 239 -5.11 14.25 3.12
N ALA A 240 -6.07 14.40 4.04
CA ALA A 240 -5.98 15.36 5.13
C ALA A 240 -4.82 15.03 6.08
N LEU A 241 -4.67 13.75 6.44
CA LEU A 241 -3.53 13.27 7.25
C LEU A 241 -2.20 13.47 6.52
N PHE A 242 -2.15 13.13 5.23
CA PHE A 242 -0.97 13.33 4.40
C PHE A 242 -0.55 14.79 4.34
N LYS A 243 -1.51 15.70 4.15
CA LYS A 243 -1.25 17.14 4.17
C LYS A 243 -0.69 17.59 5.52
N ASP A 244 -1.27 17.12 6.62
CA ASP A 244 -0.75 17.42 7.97
C ASP A 244 0.70 16.94 8.14
N TRP A 245 1.06 15.76 7.62
CA TRP A 245 2.44 15.27 7.67
C TRP A 245 3.43 16.06 6.81
N MET A 246 2.97 16.53 5.65
CA MET A 246 3.78 17.36 4.77
C MET A 246 4.02 18.75 5.36
N ASP A 247 2.97 19.34 5.94
CA ASP A 247 3.00 20.70 6.51
C ASP A 247 3.66 20.72 7.90
N ASN A 248 3.47 19.66 8.68
CA ASN A 248 4.01 19.50 10.03
C ASN A 248 4.70 18.15 10.19
N PRO A 249 5.91 17.94 9.62
CA PRO A 249 6.65 16.68 9.72
C PRO A 249 7.14 16.33 11.14
N LEU A 250 6.72 17.10 12.15
CA LEU A 250 7.10 17.03 13.55
C LEU A 250 5.88 16.94 14.50
N SER A 251 4.64 17.14 14.03
CA SER A 251 3.49 17.34 14.94
C SER A 251 2.89 16.06 15.52
N LYS A 252 3.20 14.87 14.98
CA LYS A 252 2.51 13.62 15.35
C LYS A 252 3.38 12.35 15.26
N LEU A 253 4.68 12.50 15.51
CA LEU A 253 5.43 11.42 16.12
C LEU A 253 5.37 11.67 17.62
#